data_AF-A0A484YXD1-F1
#
_entry.id   AF-A0A484YXD1-F1
#
_cell.length_a   1.000
_cell.length_b   1.000
_cell.length_c   1.000
_cell.angle_alpha   90.00
_cell.angle_beta   90.00
_cell.angle_gamma   90.00
#
_symmetry.space_group_name_H-M   'P 1'
#
loop_
_entity.id
_entity.type
_entity.pdbx_description
1 polymer ?
#
loop_
_entity_poly.entity_id
_entity_poly.type
_entity_poly.pdbx_seq_one_letter_code
_entity_poly.pdbx_strand_id
1 'polypeptide(L)'
;MTTQSSPVITDMKVIPVAGHDSMLLNIGGAHNAYFTRNIVVLTDNAGHTGIGEAPGGEVIYQTLVKAIPMVLGQEVARLNKVVQQVHKGNQAADFDTFGKGAWTFELRVNAVAALEAALLDLLGQALNVPVCELLGPGKQRDAITVLGYLFISVIGPKPIFLIWKIRRQP
;
A
#
# COMPACT_ATOMS: atom_id res chain seq x y z
N MET A 1 -14.28 34.51 -10.34
CA MET A 1 -13.03 33.96 -9.78
C MET A 1 -13.30 32.51 -9.44
N THR A 2 -12.83 31.56 -10.27
CA THR A 2 -12.83 30.15 -9.87
C THR A 2 -11.72 29.97 -8.84
N THR A 3 -12.06 29.98 -7.56
CA THR A 3 -11.16 29.51 -6.52
C THR A 3 -10.97 28.02 -6.78
N GLN A 4 -9.85 27.62 -7.41
CA GLN A 4 -9.56 26.22 -7.67
C GLN A 4 -9.43 25.50 -6.33
N SER A 5 -10.47 24.75 -5.96
CA SER A 5 -10.48 23.89 -4.79
C SER A 5 -9.60 22.67 -5.06
N SER A 6 -8.94 22.14 -4.02
CA SER A 6 -8.29 20.82 -4.09
C SER A 6 -9.30 19.78 -4.58
N PRO A 7 -8.87 18.77 -5.37
CA PRO A 7 -9.70 17.62 -5.66
C PRO A 7 -10.21 16.97 -4.37
N VAL A 8 -11.44 16.48 -4.43
CA VAL A 8 -12.15 15.85 -3.31
C VAL A 8 -12.35 14.38 -3.64
N ILE A 9 -12.10 13.51 -2.67
CA ILE A 9 -12.24 12.06 -2.84
C ILE A 9 -13.73 11.71 -2.89
N THR A 10 -14.17 11.10 -3.99
CA THR A 10 -15.56 10.73 -4.24
C THR A 10 -15.84 9.25 -4.07
N ASP A 11 -14.83 8.39 -4.21
CA ASP A 11 -14.98 6.95 -4.06
C ASP A 11 -13.70 6.31 -3.47
N MET A 12 -13.89 5.22 -2.72
CA MET A 12 -12.81 4.38 -2.20
C MET A 12 -13.21 2.92 -2.27
N LYS A 13 -12.42 2.11 -2.98
CA LYS A 13 -12.57 0.66 -3.05
C LYS A 13 -11.41 -0.03 -2.36
N VAL A 14 -11.70 -1.14 -1.70
CA VAL A 14 -10.71 -2.04 -1.10
C VAL A 14 -10.91 -3.41 -1.71
N ILE A 15 -9.91 -3.89 -2.45
CA ILE A 15 -10.03 -5.07 -3.30
C ILE A 15 -8.98 -6.10 -2.83
N PRO A 16 -9.39 -7.19 -2.16
CA PRO A 16 -8.49 -8.29 -1.85
C PRO A 16 -8.16 -9.04 -3.14
N VAL A 17 -6.88 -9.31 -3.37
CA VAL A 17 -6.37 -10.03 -4.53
C VAL A 17 -5.48 -11.19 -4.11
N ALA A 18 -5.37 -12.19 -4.97
CA ALA A 18 -4.45 -13.31 -4.81
C ALA A 18 -3.59 -13.47 -6.08
N GLY A 19 -2.33 -13.83 -5.90
CA GLY A 19 -1.40 -14.14 -6.98
C GLY A 19 -0.65 -15.44 -6.68
N HIS A 20 -0.16 -16.12 -7.72
CA HIS A 20 0.61 -17.36 -7.54
C HIS A 20 1.99 -17.08 -6.92
N ASP A 21 2.43 -17.99 -6.05
CA ASP A 21 3.76 -17.96 -5.44
C ASP A 21 4.50 -19.30 -5.62
N SER A 22 5.83 -19.25 -5.50
CA SER A 22 6.67 -20.44 -5.40
C SER A 22 6.69 -20.95 -3.95
N MET A 23 7.07 -22.22 -3.75
CA MET A 23 7.22 -22.80 -2.41
C MET A 23 8.54 -22.33 -1.78
N LEU A 24 8.59 -21.07 -1.33
CA LEU A 24 9.75 -20.47 -0.68
C LEU A 24 9.78 -20.84 0.81
N LEU A 25 10.93 -21.30 1.30
CA LEU A 25 11.11 -21.69 2.71
C LEU A 25 11.64 -20.53 3.55
N ASN A 26 11.08 -20.35 4.75
CA ASN A 26 11.52 -19.39 5.75
C ASN A 26 11.29 -19.93 7.17
N ILE A 27 11.64 -19.16 8.20
CA ILE A 27 11.53 -19.60 9.61
C ILE A 27 10.08 -19.92 10.06
N GLY A 28 9.09 -19.29 9.42
CA GLY A 28 7.67 -19.54 9.65
C GLY A 28 7.11 -20.74 8.88
N GLY A 29 7.93 -21.42 8.06
CA GLY A 29 7.53 -22.59 7.28
C GLY A 29 7.76 -22.42 5.78
N ALA A 30 6.76 -22.76 4.98
CA ALA A 30 6.79 -22.64 3.53
C ALA A 30 5.67 -21.72 3.04
N HIS A 31 5.94 -20.95 1.99
CA HIS A 31 4.90 -20.15 1.33
C HIS A 31 3.77 -21.04 0.80
N ASN A 32 2.54 -20.51 0.86
CA ASN A 32 1.38 -21.09 0.21
C ASN A 32 1.49 -20.96 -1.31
N ALA A 33 0.67 -21.70 -2.06
CA ALA A 33 0.61 -21.58 -3.53
C ALA A 33 0.11 -20.20 -4.02
N TYR A 34 -0.50 -19.41 -3.12
CA TYR A 34 -0.97 -18.06 -3.39
C TYR A 34 -0.54 -17.11 -2.29
N PHE A 35 -0.06 -15.93 -2.68
CA PHE A 35 0.07 -14.78 -1.79
C PHE A 35 -1.16 -13.88 -1.93
N THR A 36 -1.51 -13.15 -0.86
CA THR A 36 -2.67 -12.25 -0.85
C THR A 36 -2.25 -10.81 -0.55
N ARG A 37 -2.98 -9.86 -1.14
CA ARG A 37 -2.78 -8.41 -0.97
C ARG A 37 -4.13 -7.71 -0.91
N ASN A 38 -4.14 -6.50 -0.36
CA ASN A 38 -5.29 -5.60 -0.40
C ASN A 38 -4.93 -4.38 -1.27
N ILE A 39 -5.69 -4.12 -2.33
CA ILE A 39 -5.53 -2.95 -3.19
C ILE A 39 -6.52 -1.87 -2.76
N VAL A 40 -6.02 -0.66 -2.54
CA VAL A 40 -6.81 0.55 -2.30
C VAL A 40 -6.91 1.31 -3.62
N VAL A 41 -8.12 1.66 -4.03
CA VAL A 41 -8.37 2.48 -5.21
C VAL A 41 -9.21 3.68 -4.79
N LEU A 42 -8.66 4.88 -4.92
CA LEU A 42 -9.36 6.14 -4.66
C LEU A 42 -9.72 6.81 -5.98
N THR A 43 -10.90 7.40 -6.06
CA THR A 43 -11.30 8.27 -7.19
C THR A 43 -11.61 9.67 -6.65
N ASP A 44 -11.13 10.71 -7.32
CA ASP A 44 -11.45 12.10 -6.99
C ASP A 44 -12.49 12.71 -7.97
N ASN A 45 -13.02 13.88 -7.60
CA ASN A 45 -13.96 14.62 -8.44
C ASN A 45 -13.34 15.28 -9.68
N ALA A 46 -12.02 15.25 -9.83
CA ALA A 46 -11.30 15.67 -11.03
C ALA A 46 -11.13 14.53 -12.04
N GLY A 47 -11.55 13.32 -11.69
CA GLY A 47 -11.48 12.13 -12.53
C GLY A 47 -10.16 11.35 -12.43
N HIS A 48 -9.30 11.68 -11.46
CA HIS A 48 -8.07 10.94 -11.20
C HIS A 48 -8.34 9.68 -10.38
N THR A 49 -7.41 8.73 -10.46
CA THR A 49 -7.43 7.50 -9.67
C THR A 49 -6.08 7.32 -8.98
N GLY A 50 -6.09 7.17 -7.65
CA GLY A 50 -4.90 6.89 -6.87
C GLY A 50 -4.90 5.46 -6.34
N ILE A 51 -3.73 4.81 -6.32
CA ILE A 51 -3.61 3.39 -5.97
C ILE A 51 -2.64 3.18 -4.81
N GLY A 52 -3.01 2.28 -3.90
CA GLY A 52 -2.16 1.80 -2.82
C GLY A 52 -2.26 0.29 -2.64
N GLU A 53 -1.25 -0.31 -2.01
CA GLU A 53 -1.17 -1.76 -1.82
C GLU A 53 -0.68 -2.09 -0.41
N ALA A 54 -1.33 -3.04 0.25
CA ALA A 54 -0.96 -3.59 1.55
C ALA A 54 -0.86 -5.13 1.51
N PRO A 55 -0.20 -5.76 2.51
CA PRO A 55 -0.36 -7.19 2.76
C PRO A 55 -1.84 -7.60 2.83
N GLY A 56 -2.10 -8.86 2.47
CA GLY A 56 -3.42 -9.46 2.58
C GLY A 56 -3.84 -9.70 4.02
N GLY A 57 -5.01 -10.31 4.18
CA GLY A 57 -5.56 -10.68 5.49
C GLY A 57 -6.68 -9.76 5.96
N GLU A 58 -7.56 -10.34 6.77
CA GLU A 58 -8.84 -9.74 7.16
C GLU A 58 -8.67 -8.50 8.04
N VAL A 59 -7.65 -8.49 8.91
CA VAL A 59 -7.38 -7.34 9.81
C VAL A 59 -7.12 -6.08 9.00
N ILE A 60 -6.23 -6.15 8.01
CA ILE A 60 -5.89 -5.01 7.15
C ILE A 60 -7.08 -4.62 6.28
N TYR A 61 -7.75 -5.60 5.66
CA TYR A 61 -8.94 -5.37 4.85
C TYR A 61 -10.02 -4.61 5.64
N GLN A 62 -10.37 -5.08 6.83
CA GLN A 62 -11.38 -4.47 7.68
C GLN A 62 -10.96 -3.08 8.19
N THR A 63 -9.67 -2.86 8.47
CA THR A 63 -9.18 -1.52 8.81
C THR A 63 -9.35 -0.54 7.64
N LEU A 64 -9.07 -0.95 6.41
CA LEU A 64 -9.30 -0.13 5.21
C LEU A 64 -10.79 0.13 4.98
N VAL A 65 -11.64 -0.89 5.08
CA VAL A 65 -13.11 -0.74 4.94
C VAL A 65 -13.67 0.23 5.98
N LYS A 66 -13.24 0.13 7.23
CA LYS A 66 -13.64 1.07 8.30
C LYS A 66 -13.14 2.50 8.09
N ALA A 67 -12.07 2.69 7.31
CA ALA A 67 -11.53 4.01 7.00
C ALA A 67 -12.32 4.73 5.89
N ILE A 68 -13.05 4.01 5.02
CA ILE A 68 -13.85 4.59 3.91
C ILE A 68 -14.66 5.83 4.32
N PRO A 69 -15.52 5.81 5.36
CA PRO A 69 -16.31 6.98 5.74
C PRO A 69 -15.47 8.16 6.26
N MET A 70 -14.22 7.94 6.68
CA MET A 70 -13.29 8.99 7.09
C MET A 70 -12.57 9.64 5.91
N VAL A 71 -12.51 8.94 4.76
CA VAL A 71 -11.79 9.34 3.55
C VAL A 71 -12.70 10.05 2.56
N LEU A 72 -13.93 9.55 2.37
CA LEU A 72 -14.88 10.13 1.43
C LEU A 72 -15.20 11.60 1.79
N GLY A 73 -15.25 12.46 0.78
CA GLY A 73 -15.51 13.89 0.93
C GLY A 73 -14.33 14.71 1.47
N GLN A 74 -13.18 14.09 1.76
CA GLN A 74 -11.98 14.83 2.12
C GLN A 74 -11.27 15.39 0.89
N GLU A 75 -10.69 16.57 1.03
CA GLU A 75 -9.77 17.15 0.06
C GLU A 75 -8.46 16.36 0.05
N VAL A 76 -7.94 16.03 -1.13
CA VAL A 76 -6.64 15.34 -1.29
C VAL A 76 -5.50 16.10 -0.59
N ALA A 77 -5.53 17.44 -0.63
CA ALA A 77 -4.56 18.29 0.07
C ALA A 77 -4.53 18.10 1.61
N ARG A 78 -5.54 17.45 2.20
CA ARG A 78 -5.61 17.14 3.64
C ARG A 78 -5.09 15.74 3.99
N LEU A 79 -4.36 15.08 3.10
CA LEU A 79 -3.90 13.71 3.28
C LEU A 79 -3.26 13.43 4.65
N ASN A 80 -2.38 14.32 5.14
CA ASN A 80 -1.69 14.13 6.44
C ASN A 80 -2.68 14.02 7.60
N LYS A 81 -3.77 14.81 7.57
CA LYS A 81 -4.82 14.76 8.60
C LYS A 81 -5.58 13.44 8.54
N VAL A 82 -5.95 13.00 7.33
CA VAL A 82 -6.69 11.76 7.11
C VAL A 82 -5.86 10.55 7.54
N VAL A 83 -4.61 10.48 7.08
CA VAL A 83 -3.64 9.43 7.43
C VAL A 83 -3.40 9.39 8.95
N GLN A 84 -3.16 10.55 9.58
CA GLN A 84 -2.93 10.61 11.02
C GLN A 84 -4.15 10.17 11.83
N GLN A 85 -5.36 10.52 11.40
CA GLN A 85 -6.61 10.09 12.05
C GLN A 85 -6.75 8.57 12.03
N VAL A 86 -6.54 7.93 10.87
CA VAL A 86 -6.59 6.46 10.76
C VAL A 86 -5.46 5.82 11.56
N HIS A 87 -4.24 6.38 11.53
CA HIS A 87 -3.11 5.86 12.28
C HIS A 87 -3.35 5.84 13.80
N LYS A 88 -3.75 6.99 14.37
CA LYS A 88 -4.00 7.11 15.82
C LYS A 88 -5.10 6.16 16.30
N GLY A 89 -6.13 5.93 15.49
CA GLY A 89 -7.22 5.00 15.82
C GLY A 89 -6.79 3.53 15.91
N ASN A 90 -5.65 3.15 15.32
CA ASN A 90 -5.18 1.77 15.26
C ASN A 90 -3.87 1.52 16.02
N GLN A 91 -3.13 2.57 16.39
CA GLN A 91 -1.79 2.49 16.97
C GLN A 91 -1.73 1.67 18.27
N ALA A 92 -2.67 1.90 19.21
CA ALA A 92 -2.69 1.18 20.48
C ALA A 92 -2.94 -0.33 20.29
N ALA A 93 -3.80 -0.68 19.33
CA ALA A 93 -4.09 -2.07 18.99
C ALA A 93 -2.87 -2.77 18.37
N ASP A 94 -2.13 -2.07 17.50
CA ASP A 94 -0.91 -2.62 16.90
C ASP A 94 0.17 -2.90 17.95
N PHE A 95 0.37 -2.01 18.93
CA PHE A 95 1.30 -2.25 20.05
C PHE A 95 0.92 -3.51 20.85
N ASP A 96 -0.37 -3.66 21.20
CA ASP A 96 -0.86 -4.82 21.93
C ASP A 96 -0.70 -6.13 21.14
N THR A 97 -1.08 -6.14 19.86
CA THR A 97 -0.97 -7.36 19.03
C THR A 97 0.48 -7.74 18.75
N PHE A 98 1.35 -6.76 18.51
CA PHE A 98 2.77 -7.01 18.28
C PHE A 98 3.44 -7.57 19.55
N GLY A 99 3.11 -7.03 20.73
CA GLY A 99 3.57 -7.55 22.01
C GLY A 99 3.11 -8.99 22.30
N LYS A 100 2.04 -9.45 21.65
CA LYS A 100 1.50 -10.81 21.74
C LYS A 100 2.01 -11.76 20.64
N GLY A 101 2.95 -11.32 19.81
CA GLY A 101 3.62 -12.18 18.82
C GLY A 101 3.04 -12.10 17.40
N ALA A 102 2.21 -11.10 17.09
CA ALA A 102 1.77 -10.88 15.71
C ALA A 102 2.96 -10.61 14.77
N TRP A 103 2.86 -11.08 13.54
CA TRP A 103 3.87 -10.78 12.53
C TRP A 103 3.74 -9.32 12.08
N THR A 104 4.86 -8.72 11.65
CA THR A 104 4.88 -7.31 11.22
C THR A 104 3.94 -7.00 10.04
N PHE A 105 3.70 -7.99 9.17
CA PHE A 105 2.78 -7.86 8.04
C PHE A 105 1.30 -7.97 8.43
N GLU A 106 0.96 -8.32 9.67
CA GLU A 106 -0.41 -8.42 10.17
C GLU A 106 -0.91 -7.10 10.81
N LEU A 107 -0.01 -6.13 10.98
CA LEU A 107 -0.29 -4.88 11.67
C LEU A 107 -1.13 -3.91 10.82
N ARG A 108 -1.96 -3.13 11.48
CA ARG A 108 -2.91 -2.19 10.87
C ARG A 108 -2.21 -0.98 10.25
N VAL A 109 -0.99 -0.65 10.67
CA VAL A 109 -0.15 0.35 10.01
C VAL A 109 0.02 0.09 8.50
N ASN A 110 -0.04 -1.17 8.06
CA ASN A 110 0.02 -1.48 6.63
C ASN A 110 -1.22 -0.97 5.86
N ALA A 111 -2.40 -0.95 6.48
CA ALA A 111 -3.59 -0.32 5.91
C ALA A 111 -3.39 1.21 5.78
N VAL A 112 -2.80 1.83 6.81
CA VAL A 112 -2.49 3.27 6.81
C VAL A 112 -1.54 3.61 5.66
N ALA A 113 -0.48 2.82 5.49
CA ALA A 113 0.52 3.03 4.43
C ALA A 113 -0.09 2.88 3.03
N ALA A 114 -0.98 1.92 2.81
CA ALA A 114 -1.67 1.78 1.52
C ALA A 114 -2.62 2.96 1.23
N LEU A 115 -3.35 3.44 2.24
CA LEU A 115 -4.17 4.64 2.09
C LEU A 115 -3.31 5.88 1.80
N GLU A 116 -2.20 6.06 2.52
CA GLU A 116 -1.25 7.15 2.27
C GLU A 116 -0.66 7.11 0.86
N ALA A 117 -0.28 5.93 0.37
CA ALA A 117 0.22 5.75 -0.99
C ALA A 117 -0.82 6.19 -2.04
N ALA A 118 -2.08 5.78 -1.89
CA ALA A 118 -3.15 6.17 -2.82
C ALA A 118 -3.43 7.69 -2.79
N LEU A 119 -3.34 8.31 -1.61
CA LEU A 119 -3.50 9.76 -1.46
C LEU A 119 -2.33 10.54 -2.05
N LEU A 120 -1.10 10.07 -1.86
CA LEU A 120 0.10 10.65 -2.45
C LEU A 120 0.10 10.54 -3.98
N ASP A 121 -0.41 9.43 -4.52
CA ASP A 121 -0.61 9.26 -5.96
C ASP A 121 -1.58 10.31 -6.51
N LEU A 122 -2.76 10.48 -5.90
CA LEU A 122 -3.70 11.56 -6.27
C LEU A 122 -3.07 12.95 -6.14
N LEU A 123 -2.32 13.22 -5.07
CA LEU A 123 -1.68 14.50 -4.88
C LEU A 123 -0.61 14.76 -5.96
N GLY A 124 0.19 13.74 -6.30
CA GLY A 124 1.18 13.81 -7.36
C GLY A 124 0.54 14.09 -8.72
N GLN A 125 -0.58 13.43 -9.03
CA GLN A 125 -1.37 13.70 -10.24
C GLN A 125 -1.91 15.14 -10.26
N ALA A 126 -2.51 15.61 -9.16
CA ALA A 126 -3.07 16.96 -9.06
C ALA A 126 -2.00 18.07 -9.18
N LEU A 127 -0.78 17.81 -8.69
CA LEU A 127 0.35 18.72 -8.78
C LEU A 127 1.22 18.51 -10.02
N ASN A 128 0.94 17.47 -10.80
CA ASN A 128 1.73 17.03 -11.96
C ASN A 128 3.23 16.81 -11.62
N VAL A 129 3.51 16.13 -10.50
CA VAL A 129 4.86 15.76 -10.06
C VAL A 129 4.89 14.29 -9.61
N PRO A 130 6.02 13.58 -9.77
CA PRO A 130 6.14 12.23 -9.25
C PRO A 130 6.15 12.25 -7.71
N VAL A 131 5.61 11.20 -7.07
CA VAL A 131 5.52 11.10 -5.60
C VAL A 131 6.87 11.30 -4.90
N CYS A 132 7.98 10.91 -5.51
CA CYS A 132 9.31 11.12 -4.92
C CYS A 132 9.66 12.60 -4.70
N GLU A 133 9.04 13.54 -5.42
CA GLU A 133 9.23 14.99 -5.19
C GLU A 133 8.41 15.49 -3.98
N LEU A 134 7.39 14.74 -3.57
CA LEU A 134 6.55 15.07 -2.42
C LEU A 134 7.14 14.60 -1.08
N LEU A 135 8.21 13.79 -1.12
CA LEU A 135 8.77 13.11 0.04
C LEU A 135 10.13 13.69 0.41
N GLY A 136 10.24 14.24 1.63
CA GLY A 136 11.51 14.75 2.16
C GLY A 136 12.13 15.85 1.29
N PRO A 137 13.42 15.76 0.92
CA PRO A 137 14.08 16.75 0.06
C PRO A 137 13.81 16.56 -1.45
N GLY A 138 12.82 15.75 -1.82
CA GLY A 138 12.47 15.46 -3.20
C GLY A 138 13.35 14.41 -3.86
N LYS A 139 13.32 14.33 -5.20
CA LYS A 139 14.01 13.29 -5.97
C LYS A 139 15.54 13.40 -5.83
N GLN A 140 16.18 12.30 -5.42
CA GLN A 140 17.64 12.24 -5.23
C GLN A 140 18.40 11.46 -6.32
N ARG A 141 17.70 10.65 -7.12
CA ARG A 141 18.27 9.81 -8.19
C ARG A 141 17.20 9.34 -9.16
N ASP A 142 17.60 8.97 -10.38
CA ASP A 142 16.67 8.48 -11.43
C ASP A 142 16.39 6.97 -11.35
N ALA A 143 17.25 6.20 -10.68
CA ALA A 143 17.13 4.75 -10.54
C ALA A 143 17.47 4.29 -9.12
N ILE A 144 16.84 3.21 -8.68
CA ILE A 144 17.04 2.61 -7.34
C ILE A 144 17.70 1.25 -7.52
N THR A 145 18.86 1.06 -6.90
CA THR A 145 19.53 -0.25 -6.86
C THR A 145 18.71 -1.23 -6.01
N VAL A 146 18.45 -2.42 -6.53
CA VAL A 146 17.73 -3.51 -5.85
C VAL A 146 18.61 -4.75 -5.71
N LEU A 147 18.23 -5.64 -4.78
CA LEU A 147 18.93 -6.91 -4.54
C LEU A 147 18.15 -8.10 -5.10
N GLY A 148 18.86 -9.18 -5.43
CA GLY A 148 18.25 -10.48 -5.71
C GLY A 148 17.92 -11.19 -4.41
N TYR A 149 16.64 -11.32 -4.07
CA TYR A 149 16.22 -12.00 -2.85
C TYR A 149 16.14 -13.51 -3.12
N LEU A 150 17.17 -14.24 -2.70
CA LEU A 150 17.28 -15.69 -2.89
C LEU A 150 16.62 -16.45 -1.72
N PHE A 151 15.96 -17.57 -2.07
CA PHE A 151 15.29 -18.46 -1.12
C PHE A 151 15.58 -19.93 -1.46
N ILE A 152 15.49 -20.78 -0.44
CA ILE A 152 15.43 -22.24 -0.63
C ILE A 152 14.01 -22.60 -1.09
N SER A 153 13.89 -23.49 -2.09
CA SER A 153 12.60 -24.02 -2.56
C SER A 153 12.66 -25.54 -2.75
N VAL A 154 11.52 -26.21 -2.58
CA VAL A 154 11.41 -27.68 -2.56
C VAL A 154 11.30 -28.28 -3.97
N ILE A 155 11.02 -27.48 -5.00
CA ILE A 155 10.84 -27.95 -6.37
C ILE A 155 12.20 -28.04 -7.09
N GLY A 156 13.03 -29.01 -6.66
CA GLY A 156 14.30 -29.38 -7.31
C GLY A 156 15.51 -28.49 -6.98
N PRO A 157 16.74 -28.91 -7.36
CA PRO A 157 18.01 -28.34 -6.86
C PRO A 157 18.37 -26.96 -7.44
N LYS A 158 17.42 -26.25 -8.04
CA LYS A 158 17.68 -24.96 -8.69
C LYS A 158 17.16 -23.83 -7.80
N PRO A 159 18.01 -22.89 -7.36
CA PRO A 159 17.54 -21.68 -6.70
C PRO A 159 16.58 -20.94 -7.62
N ILE A 160 15.39 -20.64 -7.13
CA ILE A 160 14.39 -19.84 -7.87
C ILE A 160 14.72 -18.37 -7.62
N PHE A 161 14.97 -17.63 -8.69
CA PHE A 161 15.12 -16.18 -8.64
C PHE A 161 13.74 -15.52 -8.62
N LEU A 162 13.38 -14.85 -7.52
CA LEU A 162 12.31 -13.88 -7.55
C LEU A 162 12.88 -12.53 -7.99
N ILE A 163 12.84 -12.27 -9.30
CA ILE A 163 13.05 -10.92 -9.84
C ILE A 163 11.67 -10.32 -10.04
N TRP A 164 11.40 -9.15 -9.45
CA TRP A 164 10.26 -8.31 -9.80
C TRP A 164 10.46 -7.85 -11.25
N LYS A 165 10.06 -8.68 -12.21
CA LYS A 165 10.17 -8.36 -13.64
C LYS A 165 8.95 -7.51 -14.01
N ILE A 166 9.04 -6.20 -13.79
CA ILE A 166 8.15 -5.26 -14.48
C ILE A 166 8.48 -5.39 -15.97
N ARG A 167 7.76 -6.24 -16.68
CA ARG A 167 7.71 -6.15 -18.14
C ARG A 167 7.01 -4.83 -18.46
N ARG A 168 7.76 -3.79 -18.82
CA ARG A 168 7.20 -2.76 -19.70
C ARG A 168 6.76 -3.48 -20.97
N GLN A 169 5.46 -3.57 -21.18
CA GLN A 169 4.93 -3.88 -22.51
C GLN A 169 5.25 -2.68 -23.43
N PRO A 170 5.57 -2.92 -24.71
CA PRO A 170 5.97 -1.88 -25.65
C PRO A 170 4.88 -0.84 -25.91
#